data_AF-A0A2V7EV65-F1
#
_entry.id   AF-A0A2V7EV65-F1
#
_cell.length_a   1.000
_cell.length_b   1.000
_cell.length_c   1.000
_cell.angle_alpha   90.00
_cell.angle_beta   90.00
_cell.angle_gamma   90.00
#
_symmetry.space_group_name_H-M   'P 1'
#
loop_
_entity.id
_entity.type
_entity.pdbx_description
1 polymer ?
#
loop_
_entity_poly.entity_id
_entity_poly.type
_entity_poly.pdbx_seq_one_letter_code
_entity_poly.pdbx_strand_id
1 'polypeptide(L)'
;MLQLSTAEAVLEVHGQPLSVPRPFLQVLPVRPRMWSVVPRLRGGASPPADWGSRYGVCPRCSARAALPEQAVSMRCPACKQAFVIAWSDSHWRVFELLSDTPAARAILRARDAALRLRIGHSG
;
A
#
# COMPACT_ATOMS: atom_id res chain seq x y z
N MET A 1 -16.70 1.88 -1.15
CA MET A 1 -17.22 1.72 0.22
C MET A 1 -16.13 1.10 1.09
N LEU A 2 -15.97 1.58 2.34
CA LEU A 2 -15.06 1.00 3.33
C LEU A 2 -15.89 0.58 4.54
N GLN A 3 -15.84 -0.70 4.92
CA GLN A 3 -16.41 -1.19 6.17
C GLN A 3 -15.30 -1.80 7.02
N LEU A 4 -15.29 -1.44 8.31
CA LEU A 4 -14.29 -1.89 9.26
C LEU A 4 -14.97 -2.67 10.38
N SER A 5 -14.49 -3.88 10.63
CA SER A 5 -14.80 -4.65 11.83
C SER A 5 -13.50 -4.94 12.61
N THR A 6 -13.62 -5.63 13.74
CA THR A 6 -12.47 -6.03 14.55
C THR A 6 -11.60 -7.08 13.84
N ALA A 7 -12.20 -7.98 13.05
CA ALA A 7 -11.51 -9.09 12.40
C ALA A 7 -11.22 -8.83 10.91
N GLU A 8 -12.16 -8.21 10.20
CA GLU A 8 -12.11 -8.02 8.74
C GLU A 8 -12.38 -6.56 8.36
N ALA A 9 -11.92 -6.19 7.17
CA ALA A 9 -12.31 -4.97 6.49
C ALA A 9 -12.77 -5.28 5.07
N VAL A 10 -13.86 -4.65 4.63
CA VAL A 10 -14.34 -4.76 3.25
C VAL A 10 -13.92 -3.48 2.50
N LEU A 11 -13.06 -3.67 1.50
CA LEU A 11 -12.58 -2.62 0.60
C LEU A 11 -13.30 -2.73 -0.74
N GLU A 12 -13.76 -1.63 -1.31
CA GLU A 12 -14.18 -1.63 -2.71
C GLU A 12 -12.96 -1.42 -3.63
N VAL A 13 -12.66 -2.41 -4.47
CA VAL A 13 -11.56 -2.40 -5.43
C VAL A 13 -12.11 -2.66 -6.82
N HIS A 14 -11.99 -1.68 -7.72
CA HIS A 14 -12.53 -1.75 -9.09
C HIS A 14 -14.02 -2.13 -9.13
N GLY A 15 -14.82 -1.56 -8.21
CA GLY A 15 -16.25 -1.83 -8.11
C GLY A 15 -16.60 -3.20 -7.52
N GLN A 16 -15.62 -3.96 -7.01
CA GLN A 16 -15.84 -5.25 -6.38
C GLN A 16 -15.45 -5.20 -4.89
N PRO A 17 -16.26 -5.77 -3.98
CA PRO A 17 -15.90 -5.88 -2.58
C PRO A 17 -14.77 -6.90 -2.38
N LEU A 18 -13.74 -6.51 -1.64
CA LEU A 18 -12.59 -7.31 -1.27
C LEU A 18 -12.49 -7.35 0.27
N SER A 19 -12.70 -8.52 0.86
CA SER A 19 -12.44 -8.72 2.29
C SER A 19 -10.94 -8.87 2.53
N VAL A 20 -10.43 -8.14 3.51
CA VAL A 20 -9.04 -8.18 3.94
C VAL A 20 -9.00 -8.30 5.47
N PRO A 21 -8.21 -9.23 6.04
CA PRO A 21 -8.00 -9.30 7.47
C PRO A 21 -7.59 -7.96 8.05
N ARG A 22 -8.31 -7.50 9.09
CA ARG A 22 -8.11 -6.19 9.74
C ARG A 22 -6.66 -5.94 10.16
N PRO A 23 -5.88 -6.93 10.66
CA PRO A 23 -4.47 -6.71 11.00
C PRO A 23 -3.59 -6.28 9.84
N PHE A 24 -3.92 -6.65 8.59
CA PHE A 24 -3.14 -6.27 7.41
C PHE A 24 -3.34 -4.84 6.95
N LEU A 25 -4.28 -4.11 7.54
CA LEU A 25 -4.62 -2.77 7.13
C LEU A 25 -4.25 -1.76 8.20
N GLN A 26 -3.46 -0.78 7.79
CA GLN A 26 -3.38 0.50 8.48
C GLN A 26 -4.34 1.47 7.79
N VAL A 27 -5.29 2.02 8.55
CA VAL A 27 -6.21 3.06 8.06
C VAL A 27 -5.77 4.37 8.68
N LEU A 28 -5.38 5.32 7.84
CA LEU A 28 -4.97 6.64 8.28
C LEU A 28 -6.13 7.64 8.11
N PRO A 29 -6.36 8.54 9.08
CA PRO A 29 -7.42 9.54 9.00
C PRO A 29 -7.08 10.67 8.01
N VAL A 30 -5.84 10.69 7.51
CA VAL A 30 -5.33 11.73 6.60
C VAL A 30 -4.90 11.12 5.28
N ARG A 31 -5.25 11.80 4.19
CA ARG A 31 -4.71 11.48 2.87
C ARG A 31 -3.20 11.80 2.84
N PRO A 32 -2.36 10.93 2.26
CA PRO A 32 -0.94 11.24 2.07
C PRO A 32 -0.74 12.57 1.33
N ARG A 33 0.24 13.37 1.77
CA ARG A 33 0.62 14.64 1.11
C ARG A 33 1.83 14.52 0.19
N MET A 34 2.48 13.36 0.19
CA MET A 34 3.68 13.02 -0.57
C MET A 34 3.37 11.86 -1.51
N TRP A 35 4.21 11.65 -2.52
CA TRP A 35 4.15 10.41 -3.31
C TRP A 35 4.39 9.20 -2.41
N SER A 36 3.47 8.25 -2.40
CA SER A 36 3.68 6.95 -1.78
C SER A 36 4.56 6.09 -2.69
N VAL A 37 5.58 5.45 -2.12
CA VAL A 37 6.48 4.54 -2.84
C VAL A 37 6.03 3.10 -2.60
N VAL A 38 5.62 2.42 -3.66
CA VAL A 38 5.07 1.06 -3.57
C VAL A 38 6.06 0.05 -4.17
N PRO A 39 6.47 -1.00 -3.42
CA PRO A 39 7.30 -2.05 -3.98
C PRO A 39 6.52 -2.89 -4.98
N ARG A 40 7.20 -3.32 -6.04
CA ARG A 40 6.63 -4.26 -7.01
C ARG A 40 6.53 -5.65 -6.37
N LEU A 41 5.29 -6.11 -6.14
CA LEU A 41 5.04 -7.48 -5.68
C LEU A 41 5.29 -8.46 -6.82
N ARG A 42 6.06 -9.52 -6.57
CA ARG A 42 6.25 -10.62 -7.53
C ARG A 42 4.91 -11.35 -7.74
N GLY A 43 4.51 -11.54 -9.00
CA GLY A 43 3.29 -12.28 -9.37
C GLY A 43 1.96 -11.54 -9.20
N GLY A 44 1.95 -10.25 -8.84
CA GLY A 44 0.75 -9.41 -8.82
C GLY A 44 0.50 -8.68 -10.15
N ALA A 45 -0.71 -8.13 -10.33
CA ALA A 45 -1.03 -7.22 -11.43
C ALA A 45 0.01 -6.09 -11.47
N SER A 46 0.88 -6.16 -12.48
CA SER A 46 2.15 -5.44 -12.46
C SER A 46 1.98 -4.05 -13.08
N PRO A 47 2.65 -3.02 -12.55
CA PRO A 47 2.90 -1.80 -13.31
C PRO A 47 3.64 -2.14 -14.62
N PRO A 48 3.69 -1.22 -15.59
CA PRO A 48 4.53 -1.38 -16.77
C PRO A 48 5.95 -1.89 -16.44
N ALA A 49 6.51 -2.74 -17.29
CA ALA A 49 7.77 -3.44 -17.01
C ALA A 49 8.98 -2.48 -16.88
N ASP A 50 8.91 -1.34 -17.56
CA ASP A 50 9.90 -0.27 -17.60
C ASP A 50 9.98 0.57 -16.30
N TRP A 51 9.02 0.43 -15.37
CA TRP A 51 8.97 1.24 -14.14
C TRP A 51 9.91 0.77 -13.03
N GLY A 52 10.71 -0.28 -13.26
CA GLY A 52 11.65 -0.82 -12.28
C GLY A 52 10.97 -1.55 -11.11
N SER A 53 11.65 -1.58 -9.95
CA SER A 53 11.28 -2.37 -8.77
C SER A 53 10.27 -1.68 -7.83
N ARG A 54 9.99 -0.39 -8.05
CA ARG A 54 9.10 0.44 -7.24
C ARG A 54 8.36 1.44 -8.12
N TYR A 55 7.17 1.85 -7.73
CA TYR A 55 6.42 2.90 -8.42
C TYR A 55 5.79 3.89 -7.43
N GLY A 56 5.44 5.07 -7.93
CA GLY A 56 4.86 6.14 -7.15
C GLY A 56 3.33 6.18 -7.28
N VAL A 57 2.63 6.52 -6.20
CA VAL A 57 1.20 6.87 -6.22
C VAL A 57 1.02 8.35 -5.86
N CYS A 58 0.37 9.10 -6.75
CA CYS A 58 0.18 10.54 -6.58
C CYS A 58 -0.74 10.84 -5.39
N PRO A 59 -0.35 11.72 -4.45
CA PRO A 59 -1.18 12.05 -3.28
C PRO A 59 -2.51 12.73 -3.65
N ARG A 60 -2.54 13.45 -4.78
CA ARG A 60 -3.73 14.19 -5.22
C ARG A 60 -4.72 13.31 -5.97
N CYS A 61 -4.26 12.59 -6.99
CA CYS A 61 -5.14 11.94 -7.97
C CYS A 61 -5.01 10.41 -8.02
N SER A 62 -4.18 9.82 -7.16
CA SER A 62 -3.92 8.37 -7.12
C SER A 62 -3.37 7.75 -8.41
N ALA A 63 -3.02 8.57 -9.41
CA ALA A 63 -2.33 8.10 -10.59
C ALA A 63 -0.99 7.46 -10.21
N ARG A 64 -0.70 6.32 -10.84
CA ARG A 64 0.55 5.59 -10.69
C ARG A 64 1.56 6.10 -11.71
N ALA A 65 2.84 6.17 -11.36
CA ALA A 65 3.90 6.58 -12.27
C ALA A 65 5.23 5.89 -11.93
N ALA A 66 6.12 5.78 -12.92
CA ALA A 66 7.52 5.44 -12.70
C ALA A 66 8.15 6.45 -11.74
N LEU A 67 8.95 5.96 -10.79
CA LEU A 67 9.71 6.84 -9.90
C LEU A 67 11.05 7.19 -10.56
N PRO A 68 11.43 8.46 -10.62
CA PRO A 68 12.80 8.83 -10.95
C PRO A 68 13.76 8.33 -9.85
N GLU A 69 14.98 7.99 -10.23
CA GLU A 69 15.97 7.51 -9.28
C GLU A 69 16.37 8.63 -8.30
N GLN A 70 16.18 8.40 -7.00
CA GLN A 70 16.67 9.24 -5.89
C GLN A 70 16.20 10.72 -5.91
N ALA A 71 15.22 11.10 -6.74
CA ALA A 71 14.75 12.48 -6.80
C ALA A 71 13.94 12.87 -5.56
N VAL A 72 14.10 14.09 -5.06
CA VAL A 72 13.36 14.57 -3.88
C VAL A 72 11.87 14.79 -4.19
N SER A 73 11.53 15.17 -5.42
CA SER A 73 10.15 15.46 -5.83
C SER A 73 9.91 15.08 -7.28
N MET A 74 8.63 14.92 -7.66
CA MET A 74 8.25 14.70 -9.06
C MET A 74 6.89 15.30 -9.38
N ARG A 75 6.71 15.70 -10.65
CA ARG A 75 5.43 16.18 -11.19
C ARG A 75 4.58 15.00 -11.66
N CYS A 76 3.30 14.99 -11.29
CA CYS A 76 2.37 13.95 -11.70
C CYS A 76 2.06 14.04 -13.21
N PRO A 77 2.19 12.95 -13.98
CA PRO A 77 1.88 12.97 -15.41
C PRO A 77 0.38 13.16 -15.69
N ALA A 78 -0.50 12.77 -14.75
CA ALA A 78 -1.95 12.95 -14.88
C ALA A 78 -2.41 14.35 -14.44
N CYS A 79 -2.25 14.71 -13.16
CA CYS A 79 -2.79 15.97 -12.62
C CYS A 79 -1.83 17.18 -12.68
N LYS A 80 -0.61 16.99 -13.19
CA LYS A 80 0.43 18.01 -13.43
C LYS A 80 0.95 18.77 -12.20
N GLN A 81 0.54 18.40 -10.98
CA GLN A 81 1.07 18.96 -9.73
C GLN A 81 2.36 18.27 -9.28
N ALA A 82 3.22 19.01 -8.59
CA ALA A 82 4.49 18.51 -8.05
C ALA A 82 4.37 18.25 -6.54
N PHE A 83 4.95 17.14 -6.09
CA PHE A 83 4.98 16.74 -4.67
C PHE A 83 6.30 16.07 -4.33
N VAL A 84 6.68 16.12 -3.06
CA VAL A 84 7.84 15.40 -2.51
C VAL A 84 7.61 13.89 -2.55
N ILE A 85 8.66 13.11 -2.75
CA ILE A 85 8.64 11.64 -2.75
C ILE A 85 8.97 11.12 -1.35
N ALA A 86 8.10 10.25 -0.81
CA ALA A 86 8.34 9.59 0.47
C ALA A 86 9.20 8.34 0.28
N TRP A 87 10.51 8.54 0.08
CA TRP A 87 11.48 7.42 -0.01
C TRP A 87 11.59 6.62 1.28
N SER A 88 11.20 7.21 2.41
CA SER A 88 11.10 6.54 3.68
C SER A 88 9.66 6.51 4.16
N ASP A 89 9.40 5.43 4.89
CA ASP A 89 8.13 5.12 5.51
C ASP A 89 7.93 5.83 6.85
N SER A 90 8.95 6.55 7.32
CA SER A 90 8.98 7.22 8.63
C SER A 90 7.78 8.14 8.83
N HIS A 91 7.33 8.84 7.78
CA HIS A 91 6.20 9.76 7.86
C HIS A 91 4.85 9.06 8.12
N TRP A 92 4.71 7.78 7.79
CA TRP A 92 3.50 7.00 8.10
C TRP A 92 3.68 6.09 9.31
N ARG A 93 4.92 5.68 9.64
CA ARG A 93 5.22 4.89 10.85
C ARG A 93 4.96 5.63 12.15
N VAL A 94 4.91 6.96 12.14
CA VAL A 94 4.44 7.74 13.30
C VAL A 94 3.06 7.25 13.75
N PHE A 95 2.17 6.91 12.82
CA PHE A 95 0.86 6.38 13.19
C PHE A 95 0.94 4.96 13.74
N GLU A 96 1.92 4.13 13.35
CA GLU A 96 2.13 2.80 13.96
C GLU A 96 2.66 2.92 15.40
N LEU A 97 3.63 3.83 15.62
CA LEU A 97 4.22 4.08 16.94
C LEU A 97 3.22 4.70 17.91
N LEU A 98 2.35 5.60 17.44
CA LEU A 98 1.29 6.19 18.24
C LEU A 98 0.10 5.24 18.49
N SER A 99 0.04 4.09 17.79
CA SER A 99 -1.08 3.14 17.92
C SER A 99 -0.86 2.06 18.98
N ASP A 100 0.34 1.88 19.56
CA ASP A 100 0.65 0.88 20.60
C ASP A 100 0.05 -0.53 20.36
N THR A 101 -0.03 -0.98 19.10
CA THR A 101 -0.94 -2.10 18.75
C THR A 101 -0.30 -3.50 18.65
N PRO A 102 -0.98 -4.56 19.17
CA PRO A 102 -0.75 -5.99 18.91
C PRO A 102 -0.74 -6.42 17.42
N ALA A 103 -1.02 -5.49 16.50
CA ALA A 103 -1.17 -5.70 15.07
C ALA A 103 0.08 -6.28 14.41
N ALA A 104 1.31 -5.90 14.82
CA ALA A 104 2.53 -6.44 14.21
C ALA A 104 2.65 -7.97 14.35
N ARG A 105 2.31 -8.51 15.54
CA ARG A 105 2.29 -9.96 15.79
C ARG A 105 1.17 -10.66 15.03
N ALA A 106 0.00 -10.02 14.93
CA ALA A 106 -1.13 -10.52 14.16
C ALA A 106 -0.85 -10.52 12.64
N ILE A 107 -0.17 -9.50 12.11
CA ILE A 107 0.29 -9.40 10.73
C ILE A 107 1.22 -10.56 10.39
N LEU A 108 2.21 -10.85 11.25
CA LEU A 108 3.11 -11.97 11.03
C LEU A 108 2.36 -13.31 10.97
N ARG A 109 1.41 -13.54 11.89
CA ARG A 109 0.58 -14.76 11.89
C ARG A 109 -0.31 -14.88 10.66
N ALA A 110 -0.99 -13.80 10.30
CA ALA A 110 -1.87 -13.79 9.14
C ALA A 110 -1.07 -13.97 7.84
N ARG A 111 0.14 -13.39 7.73
CA ARG A 111 1.04 -13.62 6.59
C ARG A 111 1.42 -15.10 6.49
N ASP A 112 1.77 -15.72 7.61
CA ASP A 112 2.12 -17.15 7.69
C ASP A 112 0.94 -18.03 7.25
N ALA A 113 -0.28 -17.71 7.70
CA ALA A 113 -1.49 -18.41 7.29
C ALA A 113 -1.74 -18.26 5.77
N ALA A 114 -1.62 -17.04 5.23
CA ALA A 114 -1.79 -16.79 3.80
C ALA A 114 -0.74 -17.51 2.93
N LEU A 115 0.51 -17.62 3.41
CA LEU A 115 1.55 -18.38 2.74
C LEU A 115 1.25 -19.89 2.73
N ARG A 116 0.75 -20.45 3.84
CA ARG A 116 0.33 -21.87 3.90
C ARG A 116 -0.79 -22.17 2.90
N LEU A 117 -1.77 -21.28 2.77
CA LEU A 117 -2.87 -21.41 1.81
C LEU A 117 -2.38 -21.40 0.35
N ARG A 118 -1.28 -20.69 0.05
CA ARG A 118 -0.67 -20.69 -1.29
C ARG A 118 0.12 -21.96 -1.60
N ILE A 119 0.70 -22.61 -0.58
CA ILE A 119 1.46 -23.85 -0.76
C ILE A 119 0.51 -25.06 -0.92
N GLY A 120 -0.66 -25.03 -0.28
CA GLY A 120 -1.67 -26.11 -0.37
C GLY A 120 -2.48 -26.17 -1.67
N HIS A 121 -2.33 -25.21 -2.58
CA HIS A 121 -3.02 -25.17 -3.89
C HIS A 121 -2.16 -25.70 -5.06
N SER A 122 -0.98 -26.26 -4.76
CA SER A 122 -0.02 -26.81 -5.75
C SER A 122 0.02 -28.34 -5.77
N GLY A 123 -1.03 -29.02 -5.28
CA GLY A 123 -1.17 -30.48 -5.25
C GLY A 123 -2.29 -30.96 -6.15
#